data_AF-A0A537A1F6-F1
#
_entry.id   AF-A0A537A1F6-F1
#
_cell.length_a   1.000
_cell.length_b   1.000
_cell.length_c   1.000
_cell.angle_alpha   90.00
_cell.angle_beta   90.00
_cell.angle_gamma   90.00
#
_symmetry.space_group_name_H-M   'P 1'
#
loop_
_entity.id
_entity.type
_entity.pdbx_description
1 polymer ?
#
loop_
_entity_poly.entity_id
_entity_poly.type
_entity_poly.pdbx_seq_one_letter_code
_entity_poly.pdbx_strand_id
1 'polypeptide(L)'
;MKAPDPVVALVLAIVACVALTSLPARAEMTEIAVAEQYGIGYLPLMLMEEKKLIEKHAKAAGVDVKVGWAKFAGGNVMNDALLSGNLQFASGGVGPLVTLWARTRGNIDVRGVGALNSMPLYLVTRNPNVKAIRDFRDSDRIALPAVKVSVQAVLLQMAAEQAFGAGQQNRLDPLTVTMSHPDAMQALLSGQSEIDAHFG
;
A
#
# COMPACT_ATOMS: atom_id res chain seq x y z
N MET A 1 3.10 59.73 -26.97
CA MET A 1 2.71 59.17 -25.66
C MET A 1 3.82 59.46 -24.67
N LYS A 2 3.54 60.16 -23.57
CA LYS A 2 4.53 60.50 -22.54
C LYS A 2 4.78 59.24 -21.69
N ALA A 3 6.04 58.89 -21.42
CA ALA A 3 6.38 57.73 -20.61
C ALA A 3 5.78 57.88 -19.18
N PRO A 4 5.26 56.79 -18.57
CA PRO A 4 4.73 56.86 -17.22
C PRO A 4 5.84 57.22 -16.21
N ASP A 5 5.45 57.94 -15.15
CA ASP A 5 6.33 58.35 -14.06
C ASP A 5 7.04 57.12 -13.44
N PRO A 6 8.37 57.18 -13.18
CA PRO A 6 9.12 56.08 -12.60
C PRO A 6 8.53 55.55 -11.27
N VAL A 7 7.84 56.40 -10.50
CA VAL A 7 7.13 55.99 -9.28
C VAL A 7 5.91 55.12 -9.62
N VAL A 8 5.18 55.46 -10.68
CA VAL A 8 4.03 54.69 -11.17
C VAL A 8 4.48 53.33 -11.72
N ALA A 9 5.62 53.30 -12.42
CA ALA A 9 6.21 52.05 -12.91
C ALA A 9 6.65 51.12 -11.77
N LEU A 10 7.23 51.68 -10.69
CA LEU A 10 7.64 50.90 -9.51
C LEU A 10 6.44 50.33 -8.74
N VAL A 11 5.38 51.12 -8.55
CA VAL A 11 4.15 50.66 -7.90
C VAL A 11 3.48 49.55 -8.69
N LEU A 12 3.40 49.69 -10.02
CA LEU A 12 2.85 48.65 -10.90
C LEU A 12 3.67 47.35 -10.84
N ALA A 13 5.00 47.44 -10.77
CA ALA A 13 5.87 46.27 -10.62
C ALA A 13 5.66 45.56 -9.28
N ILE A 14 5.51 46.30 -8.18
CA ILE A 14 5.24 45.72 -6.85
C ILE A 14 3.87 45.04 -6.82
N VAL A 15 2.83 45.67 -7.38
CA VAL A 15 1.48 45.08 -7.46
C VAL A 15 1.48 43.81 -8.32
N ALA A 16 2.22 43.79 -9.43
CA ALA A 16 2.37 42.59 -10.26
C ALA A 16 3.12 41.46 -9.54
N CYS A 17 4.17 41.77 -8.77
CA CYS A 17 4.89 40.79 -7.97
C CYS A 17 4.02 40.19 -6.85
N VAL A 18 3.20 41.00 -6.17
CA VAL A 18 2.28 40.51 -5.13
C VAL A 18 1.19 39.62 -5.75
N ALA A 19 0.67 39.97 -6.92
CA ALA A 19 -0.32 39.17 -7.64
C ALA A 19 0.20 37.79 -8.08
N LEU A 20 1.48 37.69 -8.45
CA LEU A 20 2.13 36.42 -8.81
C LEU A 20 2.38 35.51 -7.60
N THR A 21 2.57 36.07 -6.40
CA THR A 21 2.70 35.27 -5.16
C THR A 21 1.37 34.76 -4.60
N SER A 22 0.25 35.27 -5.11
CA SER A 22 -1.10 34.93 -4.65
C SER A 22 -1.82 33.88 -5.52
N LEU A 23 -1.11 33.20 -6.43
CA LEU A 23 -1.69 32.01 -7.07
C LEU A 23 -1.98 30.99 -5.96
N PRO A 24 -3.26 30.63 -5.71
CA PRO A 24 -3.57 29.62 -4.72
C PRO A 24 -2.82 28.35 -5.13
N ALA A 25 -2.22 27.66 -4.16
CA ALA A 25 -1.77 26.30 -4.36
C ALA A 25 -2.99 25.50 -4.81
N ARG A 26 -3.17 25.37 -6.13
CA ARG A 26 -4.21 24.54 -6.69
C ARG A 26 -3.83 23.13 -6.33
N ALA A 27 -4.68 22.47 -5.55
CA ALA A 27 -4.60 21.03 -5.43
C ALA A 27 -4.57 20.47 -6.86
N GLU A 28 -3.46 19.83 -7.23
CA GLU A 28 -3.26 19.31 -8.59
C GLU A 28 -4.33 18.27 -8.94
N MET A 29 -4.93 17.65 -7.91
CA MET A 29 -6.00 16.68 -8.03
C MET A 29 -7.20 17.10 -7.19
N THR A 30 -8.39 17.05 -7.79
CA THR A 30 -9.69 17.25 -7.12
C THR A 30 -10.25 15.96 -6.54
N GLU A 31 -9.69 14.82 -6.93
CA GLU A 31 -10.04 13.49 -6.45
C GLU A 31 -8.77 12.67 -6.26
N ILE A 32 -8.69 11.96 -5.13
CA ILE A 32 -7.64 11.00 -4.85
C ILE A 32 -8.25 9.63 -4.57
N ALA A 33 -7.52 8.57 -4.90
CA ALA A 33 -7.89 7.21 -4.55
C ALA A 33 -7.01 6.66 -3.42
N VAL A 34 -7.65 5.99 -2.45
CA VAL A 34 -7.02 5.31 -1.32
C VAL A 34 -7.39 3.83 -1.36
N ALA A 35 -6.40 2.98 -1.15
CA ALA A 35 -6.57 1.54 -1.24
C ALA A 35 -6.38 0.86 0.11
N GLU A 36 -7.28 -0.08 0.40
CA GLU A 36 -7.22 -1.00 1.52
C GLU A 36 -7.35 -2.46 1.06
N GLN A 37 -7.01 -3.40 1.94
CA GLN A 37 -7.39 -4.80 1.78
C GLN A 37 -8.33 -5.21 2.92
N TYR A 38 -8.63 -6.50 3.00
CA TYR A 38 -9.48 -7.07 4.02
C TYR A 38 -8.71 -7.33 5.31
N GLY A 39 -9.40 -7.19 6.45
CA GLY A 39 -8.90 -7.56 7.77
C GLY A 39 -8.68 -6.37 8.71
N ILE A 40 -8.48 -6.69 9.99
CA ILE A 40 -8.39 -5.71 11.08
C ILE A 40 -7.21 -4.75 10.92
N GLY A 41 -6.17 -5.13 10.16
CA GLY A 41 -5.03 -4.27 9.84
C GLY A 41 -5.39 -2.99 9.11
N TYR A 42 -6.53 -2.96 8.42
CA TYR A 42 -6.99 -1.80 7.67
C TYR A 42 -8.03 -0.97 8.43
N LEU A 43 -8.35 -1.33 9.69
CA LEU A 43 -9.32 -0.59 10.51
C LEU A 43 -9.06 0.92 10.58
N PRO A 44 -7.81 1.42 10.70
CA PRO A 44 -7.57 2.86 10.69
C PRO A 44 -8.02 3.53 9.37
N LEU A 45 -7.84 2.86 8.23
CA LEU A 45 -8.31 3.34 6.93
C LEU A 45 -9.84 3.31 6.83
N MET A 46 -10.47 2.22 7.28
CA MET A 46 -11.93 2.13 7.34
C MET A 46 -12.55 3.23 8.21
N LEU A 47 -11.93 3.55 9.34
CA LEU A 47 -12.36 4.66 10.19
C LEU A 47 -12.15 6.03 9.53
N MET A 48 -11.07 6.19 8.77
CA MET A 48 -10.82 7.40 7.98
C MET A 48 -11.88 7.58 6.88
N GLU A 49 -12.25 6.50 6.20
CA GLU A 49 -13.33 6.46 5.21
C GLU A 49 -14.68 6.83 5.85
N GLU A 50 -15.09 6.06 6.86
CA GLU A 50 -16.40 6.20 7.52
C GLU A 50 -16.61 7.63 8.06
N LYS A 51 -15.56 8.19 8.69
CA LYS A 51 -15.61 9.52 9.31
C LYS A 51 -15.19 10.65 8.36
N LYS A 52 -14.89 10.34 7.09
CA LYS A 52 -14.42 11.29 6.07
C LYS A 52 -13.27 12.16 6.56
N LEU A 53 -12.28 11.54 7.23
CA LEU A 53 -11.24 12.28 7.94
C LEU A 53 -10.32 13.02 6.98
N ILE A 54 -9.98 12.43 5.84
CA ILE A 54 -9.12 13.07 4.85
C ILE A 54 -9.80 14.35 4.32
N GLU A 55 -11.05 14.24 3.87
CA GLU A 55 -11.82 15.39 3.35
C GLU A 55 -12.01 16.46 4.41
N LYS A 56 -12.35 16.06 5.65
CA LYS A 56 -12.52 16.98 6.78
C LYS A 56 -11.25 17.78 7.05
N HIS A 57 -10.10 17.12 7.09
CA HIS A 57 -8.83 17.77 7.39
C HIS A 57 -8.28 18.56 6.19
N ALA A 58 -8.47 18.07 4.96
CA ALA A 58 -8.12 18.80 3.74
C ALA A 58 -8.90 20.12 3.64
N LYS A 59 -10.23 20.08 3.87
CA LYS A 59 -11.07 21.28 3.84
C LYS A 59 -10.66 22.30 4.90
N ALA A 60 -10.31 21.84 6.10
CA ALA A 60 -9.78 22.72 7.15
C ALA A 60 -8.44 23.37 6.77
N ALA A 61 -7.65 22.72 5.91
CA ALA A 61 -6.42 23.26 5.33
C ALA A 61 -6.66 24.10 4.05
N GLY A 62 -7.92 24.38 3.68
CA GLY A 62 -8.26 25.15 2.48
C GLY A 62 -8.18 24.36 1.18
N VAL A 63 -8.10 23.02 1.25
CA VAL A 63 -8.05 22.12 0.09
C VAL A 63 -9.39 21.39 -0.05
N ASP A 64 -10.01 21.53 -1.21
CA ASP A 64 -11.22 20.76 -1.56
C ASP A 64 -10.81 19.50 -2.34
N VAL A 65 -11.10 18.32 -1.80
CA VAL A 65 -10.71 17.03 -2.38
C VAL A 65 -11.78 15.98 -2.10
N LYS A 66 -12.08 15.17 -3.11
CA LYS A 66 -12.90 13.96 -2.99
C LYS A 66 -12.00 12.76 -2.78
N VAL A 67 -12.39 11.83 -1.90
CA VAL A 67 -11.65 10.57 -1.70
C VAL A 67 -12.47 9.41 -2.22
N GLY A 68 -11.90 8.68 -3.17
CA GLY A 68 -12.36 7.36 -3.59
C GLY A 68 -11.67 6.27 -2.79
N TRP A 69 -12.42 5.27 -2.36
CA TRP A 69 -11.89 4.12 -1.61
C TRP A 69 -12.03 2.86 -2.44
N ALA A 70 -10.94 2.09 -2.52
CA ALA A 70 -10.88 0.85 -3.28
C ALA A 70 -10.39 -0.31 -2.40
N LYS A 71 -11.06 -1.45 -2.51
CA LYS A 71 -10.70 -2.68 -1.80
C LYS A 71 -10.04 -3.66 -2.75
N PHE A 72 -8.79 -4.00 -2.48
CA PHE A 72 -8.02 -4.93 -3.32
C PHE A 72 -7.81 -6.27 -2.63
N ALA A 73 -7.79 -7.34 -3.43
CA ALA A 73 -7.50 -8.69 -2.96
C ALA A 73 -6.02 -8.92 -2.63
N GLY A 74 -5.12 -8.19 -3.29
CA GLY A 74 -3.68 -8.42 -3.24
C GLY A 74 -2.85 -7.15 -3.46
N GLY A 75 -1.61 -7.16 -2.94
CA GLY A 75 -0.74 -5.97 -2.96
C GLY A 75 -0.15 -5.64 -4.33
N ASN A 76 -0.05 -6.62 -5.23
CA ASN A 76 0.41 -6.41 -6.60
C ASN A 76 -0.51 -5.45 -7.38
N VAL A 77 -1.83 -5.63 -7.26
CA VAL A 77 -2.80 -4.76 -7.95
C VAL A 77 -2.74 -3.32 -7.42
N MET A 78 -2.52 -3.17 -6.10
CA MET A 78 -2.30 -1.85 -5.49
C MET A 78 -1.03 -1.19 -6.01
N ASN A 79 0.06 -1.96 -6.17
CA ASN A 79 1.31 -1.45 -6.75
C ASN A 79 1.11 -0.99 -8.19
N ASP A 80 0.43 -1.77 -9.03
CA ASP A 80 0.16 -1.39 -10.42
C ASP A 80 -0.70 -0.12 -10.51
N ALA A 81 -1.67 0.03 -9.60
CA ALA A 81 -2.50 1.22 -9.50
C ALA A 81 -1.69 2.46 -9.07
N LEU A 82 -0.75 2.31 -8.13
CA LEU A 82 0.19 3.40 -7.75
C LEU A 82 1.07 3.80 -8.94
N LEU A 83 1.65 2.81 -9.62
CA LEU A 83 2.59 3.05 -10.72
C LEU A 83 1.92 3.69 -11.95
N SER A 84 0.64 3.40 -12.18
CA SER A 84 -0.15 4.00 -13.25
C SER A 84 -0.74 5.38 -12.90
N GLY A 85 -0.63 5.83 -11.64
CA GLY A 85 -1.24 7.07 -11.17
C GLY A 85 -2.75 6.98 -10.89
N ASN A 86 -3.34 5.79 -11.01
CA ASN A 86 -4.75 5.53 -10.70
C ASN A 86 -5.02 5.43 -9.20
N LEU A 87 -3.96 5.37 -8.38
CA LEU A 87 -4.03 5.33 -6.93
C LEU A 87 -3.01 6.31 -6.35
N GLN A 88 -3.39 7.08 -5.34
CA GLN A 88 -2.51 8.05 -4.66
C GLN A 88 -2.00 7.49 -3.34
N PHE A 89 -2.81 6.72 -2.62
CA PHE A 89 -2.43 6.13 -1.34
C PHE A 89 -2.73 4.64 -1.33
N ALA A 90 -1.71 3.84 -1.05
CA ALA A 90 -1.86 2.41 -0.78
C ALA A 90 -1.45 2.10 0.65
N SER A 91 -2.01 1.00 1.16
CA SER A 91 -1.49 0.32 2.33
C SER A 91 -0.63 -0.87 1.88
N GLY A 92 0.53 -1.03 2.53
CA GLY A 92 1.49 -2.09 2.22
C GLY A 92 2.46 -2.29 3.37
N GLY A 93 3.19 -3.40 3.38
CA GLY A 93 4.20 -3.64 4.42
C GLY A 93 5.55 -3.03 4.11
N VAL A 94 6.37 -2.95 5.16
CA VAL A 94 7.68 -2.31 5.14
C VAL A 94 8.61 -2.93 4.10
N GLY A 95 8.71 -4.27 4.04
CA GLY A 95 9.55 -4.96 3.06
C GLY A 95 9.17 -4.65 1.60
N PRO A 96 7.91 -4.88 1.20
CA PRO A 96 7.44 -4.52 -0.13
C PRO A 96 7.58 -3.02 -0.45
N LEU A 97 7.34 -2.13 0.52
CA LEU A 97 7.53 -0.68 0.35
C LEU A 97 8.98 -0.33 0.00
N VAL A 98 9.96 -0.90 0.71
CA VAL A 98 11.38 -0.65 0.43
C VAL A 98 11.73 -1.08 -1.00
N THR A 99 11.18 -2.22 -1.45
CA THR A 99 11.40 -2.72 -2.81
C THR A 99 10.77 -1.80 -3.86
N LEU A 100 9.53 -1.35 -3.63
CA LEU A 100 8.82 -0.45 -4.53
C LEU A 100 9.49 0.93 -4.60
N TRP A 101 9.87 1.50 -3.46
CA TRP A 101 10.61 2.76 -3.40
C TRP A 101 11.94 2.64 -4.15
N ALA A 102 12.73 1.59 -3.91
CA ALA A 102 14.01 1.40 -4.59
C ALA A 102 13.88 1.35 -6.12
N ARG A 103 12.77 0.78 -6.63
CA ARG A 103 12.49 0.71 -8.08
C ARG A 103 11.92 2.00 -8.67
N THR A 104 11.33 2.86 -7.85
CA THR A 104 10.62 4.08 -8.32
C THR A 104 11.36 5.37 -8.01
N ARG A 105 12.35 5.33 -7.11
CA ARG A 105 13.15 6.49 -6.71
C ARG A 105 13.82 7.15 -7.92
N GLY A 106 13.61 8.45 -8.07
CA GLY A 106 14.12 9.25 -9.19
C GLY A 106 13.18 9.34 -10.40
N ASN A 107 12.01 8.68 -10.35
CA ASN A 107 10.93 8.86 -11.31
C ASN A 107 9.59 9.03 -10.56
N ILE A 108 8.77 7.97 -10.47
CA ILE A 108 7.47 7.98 -9.78
C ILE A 108 7.64 8.27 -8.28
N ASP A 109 8.76 7.86 -7.70
CA ASP A 109 9.18 8.16 -6.33
C ASP A 109 8.14 7.85 -5.24
N VAL A 110 7.71 6.58 -5.18
CA VAL A 110 6.76 6.10 -4.18
C VAL A 110 7.40 6.16 -2.78
N ARG A 111 6.71 6.78 -1.81
CA ARG A 111 7.22 7.02 -0.45
C ARG A 111 6.27 6.50 0.62
N GLY A 112 6.83 6.23 1.80
CA GLY A 112 6.05 5.97 3.01
C GLY A 112 5.51 7.27 3.60
N VAL A 113 4.22 7.29 3.93
CA VAL A 113 3.55 8.45 4.55
C VAL A 113 3.45 8.31 6.07
N GLY A 114 3.24 7.08 6.56
CA GLY A 114 3.13 6.81 7.99
C GLY A 114 2.94 5.32 8.27
N ALA A 115 3.05 4.96 9.55
CA ALA A 115 2.76 3.60 10.00
C ALA A 115 1.23 3.41 10.11
N LEU A 116 0.71 2.34 9.51
CA LEU A 116 -0.71 2.02 9.57
C LEU A 116 -1.07 1.24 10.83
N ASN A 117 -0.30 0.19 11.14
CA ASN A 117 -0.49 -0.64 12.32
C ASN A 117 0.82 -1.32 12.74
N SER A 118 0.78 -2.00 13.88
CA SER A 118 1.78 -2.97 14.31
C SER A 118 1.05 -4.16 14.94
N MET A 119 1.10 -5.31 14.27
CA MET A 119 0.44 -6.53 14.72
C MET A 119 1.27 -7.77 14.37
N PRO A 120 1.17 -8.85 15.15
CA PRO A 120 1.79 -10.11 14.78
C PRO A 120 1.12 -10.67 13.51
N LEU A 121 1.92 -11.31 12.66
CA LEU A 121 1.47 -12.08 11.51
C LEU A 121 1.82 -13.54 11.76
N TYR A 122 0.82 -14.41 11.90
CA TYR A 122 1.04 -15.82 12.16
C TYR A 122 0.80 -16.63 10.89
N LEU A 123 1.78 -17.44 10.49
CA LEU A 123 1.55 -18.50 9.53
C LEU A 123 0.85 -19.65 10.25
N VAL A 124 -0.45 -19.80 10.00
CA VAL A 124 -1.27 -20.88 10.55
C VAL A 124 -1.42 -22.00 9.52
N THR A 125 -1.55 -23.23 10.00
CA THR A 125 -1.78 -24.40 9.15
C THR A 125 -2.76 -25.37 9.80
N ARG A 126 -3.59 -26.02 8.98
CA ARG A 126 -4.45 -27.13 9.40
C ARG A 126 -3.76 -28.49 9.28
N ASN A 127 -2.60 -28.57 8.62
CA ASN A 127 -1.84 -29.80 8.49
C ASN A 127 -1.19 -30.13 9.84
N PRO A 128 -1.61 -31.21 10.53
CA PRO A 128 -1.10 -31.51 11.88
C PRO A 128 0.38 -31.90 11.86
N ASN A 129 0.93 -32.26 10.70
CA ASN A 129 2.33 -32.64 10.54
C ASN A 129 3.26 -31.44 10.36
N VAL A 130 2.72 -30.24 10.10
CA VAL A 130 3.52 -29.02 9.95
C VAL A 130 3.60 -28.30 11.29
N LYS A 131 4.80 -28.28 11.90
CA LYS A 131 5.11 -27.59 13.16
C LYS A 131 6.21 -26.54 13.00
N ALA A 132 6.98 -26.62 11.92
CA ALA A 132 8.01 -25.67 11.55
C ALA A 132 8.05 -25.48 10.03
N ILE A 133 8.74 -24.43 9.59
CA ILE A 133 8.95 -24.11 8.16
C ILE A 133 9.56 -25.28 7.37
N ARG A 134 10.38 -26.12 8.02
CA ARG A 134 11.02 -27.29 7.41
C ARG A 134 10.06 -28.45 7.13
N ASP A 135 8.88 -28.45 7.73
CA ASP A 135 7.94 -29.55 7.64
C ASP A 135 7.05 -29.47 6.40
N PHE A 136 7.00 -28.30 5.74
CA PHE A 136 6.27 -28.11 4.49
C PHE A 136 6.81 -29.00 3.37
N ARG A 137 5.90 -29.55 2.58
CA ARG A 137 6.15 -30.48 1.47
C ARG A 137 5.43 -30.02 0.21
N ASP A 138 5.74 -30.66 -0.92
CA ASP A 138 5.15 -30.36 -2.23
C ASP A 138 3.62 -30.55 -2.28
N SER A 139 3.05 -31.28 -1.30
CA SER A 139 1.60 -31.45 -1.12
C SER A 139 0.90 -30.25 -0.49
N ASP A 140 1.63 -29.40 0.21
CA ASP A 140 1.04 -28.30 0.99
C ASP A 140 0.80 -27.08 0.09
N ARG A 141 -0.16 -26.24 0.47
CA ARG A 141 -0.54 -25.04 -0.28
C ARG A 141 -0.76 -23.86 0.65
N ILE A 142 0.09 -22.85 0.49
CA ILE A 142 0.15 -21.66 1.33
C ILE A 142 -0.54 -20.51 0.61
N ALA A 143 -1.72 -20.11 1.07
CA ALA A 143 -2.43 -18.97 0.53
C ALA A 143 -1.80 -17.64 0.95
N LEU A 144 -1.50 -16.77 -0.01
CA LEU A 144 -0.96 -15.43 0.20
C LEU A 144 -1.75 -14.38 -0.61
N PRO A 145 -1.92 -13.13 -0.12
CA PRO A 145 -2.59 -12.08 -0.89
C PRO A 145 -1.95 -11.75 -2.24
N ALA A 146 -0.62 -11.87 -2.32
CA ALA A 146 0.12 -11.78 -3.58
C ALA A 146 1.44 -12.54 -3.44
N VAL A 147 1.61 -13.60 -4.22
CA VAL A 147 2.86 -14.38 -4.22
C VAL A 147 4.07 -13.50 -4.55
N LYS A 148 5.20 -13.74 -3.88
CA LYS A 148 6.47 -13.00 -4.02
C LYS A 148 6.45 -11.49 -3.73
N VAL A 149 5.28 -10.87 -3.58
CA VAL A 149 5.13 -9.42 -3.48
C VAL A 149 4.56 -8.98 -2.14
N SER A 150 3.64 -9.75 -1.54
CA SER A 150 3.00 -9.35 -0.29
C SER A 150 3.95 -9.44 0.90
N VAL A 151 3.57 -8.79 2.00
CA VAL A 151 4.31 -8.85 3.28
C VAL A 151 4.51 -10.29 3.72
N GLN A 152 3.45 -11.09 3.58
CA GLN A 152 3.40 -12.50 3.92
C GLN A 152 4.37 -13.33 3.06
N ALA A 153 4.48 -13.02 1.76
CA ALA A 153 5.44 -13.66 0.89
C ALA A 153 6.88 -13.34 1.33
N VAL A 154 7.20 -12.08 1.61
CA VAL A 154 8.52 -11.67 2.07
C VAL A 154 8.87 -12.33 3.41
N LEU A 155 7.93 -12.37 4.36
CA LEU A 155 8.13 -13.04 5.66
C LEU A 155 8.33 -14.54 5.51
N LEU A 156 7.57 -15.20 4.63
CA LEU A 156 7.76 -16.63 4.33
C LEU A 156 9.14 -16.89 3.72
N GLN A 157 9.60 -16.00 2.83
CA GLN A 157 10.93 -16.10 2.22
C GLN A 157 12.05 -15.89 3.24
N MET A 158 11.89 -14.93 4.16
CA MET A 158 12.82 -14.75 5.28
C MET A 158 12.85 -15.98 6.20
N ALA A 159 11.69 -16.55 6.50
CA ALA A 159 11.58 -17.75 7.32
C ALA A 159 12.17 -18.98 6.62
N ALA A 160 12.00 -19.10 5.29
CA ALA A 160 12.62 -20.14 4.49
C ALA A 160 14.14 -20.01 4.47
N GLU A 161 14.71 -18.82 4.30
CA GLU A 161 16.16 -18.63 4.35
C GLU A 161 16.73 -18.98 5.73
N GLN A 162 16.05 -18.59 6.82
CA GLN A 162 16.43 -18.99 8.18
C GLN A 162 16.38 -20.52 8.38
N ALA A 163 15.40 -21.18 7.79
CA ALA A 163 15.20 -22.62 7.92
C ALA A 163 16.13 -23.44 7.00
N PHE A 164 16.45 -22.98 5.80
CA PHE A 164 17.13 -23.80 4.81
C PHE A 164 18.55 -23.31 4.46
N GLY A 165 18.94 -22.14 4.98
CA GLY A 165 20.24 -21.53 4.76
C GLY A 165 20.22 -20.43 3.69
N ALA A 166 21.32 -19.70 3.60
CA ALA A 166 21.47 -18.56 2.69
C ALA A 166 21.12 -18.94 1.24
N GLY A 167 20.39 -18.07 0.54
CA GLY A 167 19.98 -18.30 -0.85
C GLY A 167 18.78 -19.23 -1.05
N GLN A 168 18.19 -19.75 0.04
CA GLN A 168 17.01 -20.62 -0.01
C GLN A 168 15.68 -19.89 0.27
N GLN A 169 15.67 -18.57 0.18
CA GLN A 169 14.49 -17.75 0.45
C GLN A 169 13.28 -18.15 -0.41
N ASN A 170 13.50 -18.56 -1.67
CA ASN A 170 12.43 -18.92 -2.59
C ASN A 170 11.99 -20.39 -2.49
N ARG A 171 12.52 -21.17 -1.53
CA ARG A 171 12.30 -22.63 -1.48
C ARG A 171 10.83 -23.01 -1.33
N LEU A 172 10.03 -22.18 -0.64
CA LEU A 172 8.60 -22.42 -0.44
C LEU A 172 7.72 -21.69 -1.47
N ASP A 173 8.28 -20.85 -2.35
CA ASP A 173 7.52 -20.13 -3.37
C ASP A 173 6.63 -21.06 -4.24
N PRO A 174 7.08 -22.27 -4.65
CA PRO A 174 6.24 -23.19 -5.44
C PRO A 174 4.98 -23.69 -4.71
N LEU A 175 4.94 -23.58 -3.38
CA LEU A 175 3.79 -23.98 -2.56
C LEU A 175 2.76 -22.86 -2.43
N THR A 176 3.07 -21.65 -2.89
CA THR A 176 2.25 -20.46 -2.63
C THR A 176 1.17 -20.24 -3.69
N VAL A 177 -0.02 -19.82 -3.25
CA VAL A 177 -1.17 -19.54 -4.12
C VAL A 177 -1.70 -18.13 -3.82
N THR A 178 -2.00 -17.36 -4.88
CA THR A 178 -2.56 -16.00 -4.71
C THR A 178 -4.05 -16.07 -4.42
N MET A 179 -4.49 -15.46 -3.31
CA MET A 179 -5.89 -15.43 -2.90
C MET A 179 -6.13 -14.32 -1.86
N SER A 180 -7.33 -13.73 -1.84
CA SER A 180 -7.68 -12.72 -0.83
C SER A 180 -7.67 -13.30 0.59
N HIS A 181 -7.42 -12.48 1.62
CA HIS A 181 -7.45 -12.96 3.02
C HIS A 181 -8.78 -13.66 3.40
N PRO A 182 -9.98 -13.13 3.05
CA PRO A 182 -11.24 -13.81 3.33
C PRO A 182 -11.37 -15.17 2.65
N ASP A 183 -11.03 -15.25 1.35
CA ASP A 183 -11.13 -16.50 0.60
C ASP A 183 -10.13 -17.54 1.14
N ALA A 184 -8.94 -17.10 1.52
CA ALA A 184 -7.91 -17.94 2.10
C ALA A 184 -8.32 -18.54 3.45
N MET A 185 -8.88 -17.69 4.32
CA MET A 185 -9.40 -18.16 5.60
C MET A 185 -10.60 -19.11 5.39
N GLN A 186 -11.49 -18.80 4.45
CA GLN A 186 -12.61 -19.69 4.11
C GLN A 186 -12.12 -21.06 3.61
N ALA A 187 -11.15 -21.08 2.70
CA ALA A 187 -10.55 -22.30 2.17
C ALA A 187 -9.92 -23.12 3.31
N LEU A 188 -9.13 -22.48 4.16
CA LEU A 188 -8.47 -23.11 5.31
C LEU A 188 -9.49 -23.73 6.29
N LEU A 189 -10.58 -23.00 6.61
CA LEU A 189 -11.61 -23.47 7.54
C LEU A 189 -12.47 -24.59 6.94
N SER A 190 -12.79 -24.52 5.64
CA SER A 190 -13.64 -25.52 4.97
C SER A 190 -13.05 -26.93 5.01
N GLY A 191 -11.72 -27.04 4.90
CA GLY A 191 -11.01 -28.31 4.82
C GLY A 191 -11.25 -29.15 3.58
N GLN A 192 -11.98 -28.59 2.61
CA GLN A 192 -12.25 -29.22 1.32
C GLN A 192 -11.33 -28.67 0.22
N SER A 193 -10.63 -27.57 0.49
CA SER A 193 -9.63 -26.99 -0.40
C SER A 193 -8.26 -27.67 -0.22
N GLU A 194 -7.42 -27.59 -1.25
CA GLU A 194 -6.00 -27.93 -1.16
C GLU A 194 -5.21 -26.96 -0.26
N ILE A 195 -5.77 -25.77 0.02
CA ILE A 195 -5.16 -24.75 0.87
C ILE A 195 -5.13 -25.23 2.31
N ASP A 196 -3.92 -25.37 2.85
CA ASP A 196 -3.70 -25.87 4.19
C ASP A 196 -2.92 -24.93 5.11
N ALA A 197 -2.43 -23.79 4.59
CA ALA A 197 -1.80 -22.75 5.37
C ALA A 197 -2.13 -21.33 4.87
N HIS A 198 -2.15 -20.37 5.79
CA HIS A 198 -2.38 -18.96 5.51
C HIS A 198 -1.78 -18.07 6.61
N PHE A 199 -1.49 -16.81 6.28
CA PHE A 199 -1.11 -15.80 7.27
C PHE A 199 -2.35 -15.06 7.80
N GLY A 200 -2.56 -15.09 9.12
CA GLY A 200 -3.66 -14.41 9.81
C GLY A 200 -3.22 -13.68 11.07
#